data_AF-A0A3C0BE36-F1
#
_entry.id   AF-A0A3C0BE36-F1
#
_cell.length_a   1.000
_cell.length_b   1.000
_cell.length_c   1.000
_cell.angle_alpha   90.00
_cell.angle_beta   90.00
_cell.angle_gamma   90.00
#
_symmetry.space_group_name_H-M   'P 1'
#
loop_
_entity.id
_entity.type
_entity.pdbx_description
1 polymer ?
#
loop_
_entity_poly.entity_id
_entity_poly.type
_entity_poly.pdbx_seq_one_letter_code
_entity_poly.pdbx_strand_id
1 'polypeptide(L)'
;PDLLFNLLKALALQIGGEVSFQELSRLLGTSVHTIKRYIELLEQSFVIFRLGSLSGNLRNEISKGQKIYFNDLGIRNAIIQNFSPLSARNDVGALWENFCISERFKFNSNQGRPVNAYFWRSYFSKEVDYIEDKDGQITAFEFKYSPNKQAQLPPIFKQVYPGAIFKVVNNTNYISELFI
;
A
#
# COMPACT_ATOMS: atom_id res chain seq x y z
N PRO A 1 -23.51 12.68 3.73
CA PRO A 1 -22.68 13.10 2.58
C PRO A 1 -21.25 13.45 3.00
N ASP A 2 -21.08 14.36 3.96
CA ASP A 2 -19.76 14.89 4.36
C ASP A 2 -18.86 13.85 5.03
N LEU A 3 -19.43 12.93 5.81
CA LEU A 3 -18.65 11.89 6.51
C LEU A 3 -17.85 11.00 5.54
N LEU A 4 -18.45 10.57 4.43
CA LEU A 4 -17.77 9.74 3.44
C LEU A 4 -16.64 10.52 2.76
N PHE A 5 -16.89 11.77 2.37
CA PHE A 5 -15.89 12.62 1.75
C PHE A 5 -14.73 12.93 2.70
N ASN A 6 -15.02 13.23 3.98
CA ASN A 6 -14.00 13.48 4.99
C ASN A 6 -13.19 12.22 5.31
N LEU A 7 -13.81 11.03 5.32
CA LEU A 7 -13.10 9.76 5.42
C LEU A 7 -12.15 9.58 4.24
N LEU A 8 -12.65 9.78 3.01
CA LEU A 8 -11.84 9.64 1.81
C LEU A 8 -10.67 10.64 1.78
N LYS A 9 -10.89 11.87 2.26
CA LYS A 9 -9.85 12.89 2.43
C LYS A 9 -8.81 12.50 3.48
N ALA A 10 -9.23 11.94 4.62
CA ALA A 10 -8.31 11.44 5.64
C ALA A 10 -7.43 10.31 5.09
N LEU A 11 -8.03 9.36 4.36
CA LEU A 11 -7.29 8.28 3.69
C LEU A 11 -6.32 8.83 2.64
N ALA A 12 -6.74 9.80 1.83
CA ALA A 12 -5.88 10.43 0.82
C ALA A 12 -4.64 11.11 1.41
N LEU A 13 -4.79 11.73 2.59
CA LEU A 13 -3.70 12.40 3.30
C LEU A 13 -2.75 11.41 4.02
N GLN A 14 -3.21 10.18 4.30
CA GLN A 14 -2.46 9.12 5.00
C GLN A 14 -1.97 7.99 4.06
N ILE A 15 -1.99 8.21 2.75
CA ILE A 15 -1.55 7.22 1.76
C ILE A 15 -0.13 6.68 2.07
N GLY A 16 0.06 5.37 1.93
CA GLY A 16 1.31 4.66 2.30
C GLY A 16 1.50 4.42 3.80
N GLY A 17 0.66 5.02 4.66
CA GLY A 17 0.63 4.74 6.10
C GLY A 17 -0.31 3.58 6.47
N GLU A 18 -0.05 2.97 7.62
CA GLU A 18 -0.99 2.03 8.24
C GLU A 18 -2.26 2.77 8.70
N VAL A 19 -3.42 2.14 8.53
CA VAL A 19 -4.73 2.71 8.85
C VAL A 19 -5.33 2.04 10.08
N SER A 20 -5.65 2.87 11.09
CA SER A 20 -6.41 2.47 12.27
C SER A 20 -7.87 2.92 12.15
N PHE A 21 -8.80 1.97 12.17
CA PHE A 21 -10.23 2.30 12.11
C PHE A 21 -10.71 2.99 13.38
N GLN A 22 -10.11 2.71 14.53
CA GLN A 22 -10.36 3.40 15.80
C GLN A 22 -9.90 4.86 15.74
N GLU A 23 -8.75 5.12 15.12
CA GLU A 23 -8.25 6.48 14.92
C GLU A 23 -9.19 7.27 13.99
N LEU A 24 -9.56 6.68 12.85
CA LEU A 24 -10.49 7.29 11.90
C LEU A 24 -11.86 7.55 12.53
N SER A 25 -12.37 6.62 13.34
CA SER A 25 -13.66 6.78 14.01
C SER A 25 -13.64 7.94 15.00
N ARG A 26 -12.53 8.10 15.73
CA ARG A 26 -12.32 9.24 16.65
C ARG A 26 -12.18 10.55 15.89
N LEU A 27 -11.38 10.57 14.82
CA LEU A 27 -11.16 11.75 13.99
C LEU A 27 -12.47 12.27 13.37
N LEU A 28 -13.34 11.36 12.93
CA LEU A 28 -14.56 11.70 12.20
C LEU A 28 -15.82 11.69 13.08
N GLY A 29 -15.70 11.46 14.39
CA GLY A 29 -16.81 11.47 15.34
C GLY A 29 -17.89 10.43 15.04
N THR A 30 -17.53 9.23 14.59
CA THR A 30 -18.47 8.16 14.24
C THR A 30 -18.06 6.81 14.83
N SER A 31 -18.85 5.76 14.60
CA SER A 31 -18.51 4.41 15.07
C SER A 31 -17.51 3.72 14.14
N VAL A 32 -16.68 2.84 14.69
CA VAL A 32 -15.78 1.97 13.91
C VAL A 32 -16.55 1.13 12.88
N HIS A 33 -17.76 0.69 13.23
CA HIS A 33 -18.64 -0.04 12.30
C HIS A 33 -19.00 0.80 11.07
N THR A 34 -19.33 2.08 11.26
CA THR A 34 -19.61 3.00 10.14
C THR A 34 -18.38 3.23 9.26
N ILE A 35 -17.19 3.37 9.87
CA ILE A 35 -15.92 3.48 9.12
C ILE A 35 -15.70 2.25 8.25
N LYS A 36 -15.79 1.04 8.84
CA LYS A 36 -15.64 -0.23 8.10
C LYS A 36 -16.59 -0.31 6.92
N ARG A 37 -17.88 -0.04 7.15
CA ARG A 37 -18.90 -0.06 6.09
C ARG A 37 -18.56 0.89 4.94
N TYR A 38 -18.09 2.10 5.23
CA TYR A 38 -17.71 3.03 4.16
C TYR A 38 -16.44 2.62 3.42
N ILE A 39 -15.46 2.05 4.11
CA ILE A 39 -14.26 1.51 3.46
C ILE A 39 -14.64 0.36 2.53
N GLU A 40 -15.49 -0.57 2.98
CA GLU A 40 -16.01 -1.67 2.15
C GLU A 40 -16.74 -1.14 0.91
N LEU A 41 -17.58 -0.12 1.05
CA LEU A 41 -18.26 0.52 -0.08
C LEU A 41 -17.27 1.17 -1.07
N LEU A 42 -16.23 1.82 -0.56
CA LEU A 42 -15.19 2.45 -1.39
C LEU A 42 -14.32 1.41 -2.13
N GLU A 43 -14.10 0.25 -1.54
CA GLU A 43 -13.42 -0.88 -2.20
C GLU A 43 -14.30 -1.51 -3.28
N GLN A 44 -15.58 -1.76 -2.99
CA GLN A 44 -16.54 -2.33 -3.95
C GLN A 44 -16.80 -1.40 -5.15
N SER A 45 -16.60 -0.09 -4.96
CA SER A 45 -16.68 0.91 -6.03
C SER A 45 -15.34 1.18 -6.72
N PHE A 46 -14.30 0.40 -6.41
CA PHE A 46 -12.95 0.51 -6.99
C PHE A 46 -12.31 1.89 -6.79
N VAL A 47 -12.66 2.62 -5.73
CA VAL A 47 -11.99 3.89 -5.38
C VAL A 47 -10.68 3.61 -4.65
N ILE A 48 -10.71 2.67 -3.70
CA ILE A 48 -9.56 2.26 -2.89
C ILE A 48 -9.40 0.74 -2.90
N PHE A 49 -8.26 0.27 -2.39
CA PHE A 49 -8.04 -1.14 -2.04
C PHE A 49 -7.18 -1.24 -0.78
N ARG A 50 -7.34 -2.34 -0.03
CA ARG A 50 -6.53 -2.65 1.14
C ARG A 50 -5.33 -3.53 0.79
N LEU A 51 -4.22 -3.27 1.47
CA LEU A 51 -3.06 -4.14 1.51
C LEU A 51 -2.84 -4.61 2.96
N GLY A 52 -3.01 -5.90 3.19
CA GLY A 52 -2.84 -6.51 4.51
C GLY A 52 -1.37 -6.75 4.87
N SER A 53 -1.08 -6.95 6.15
CA SER A 53 0.26 -7.25 6.62
C SER A 53 0.56 -8.76 6.54
N LEU A 54 1.69 -9.13 5.93
CA LEU A 54 2.18 -10.50 5.90
C LEU A 54 2.58 -10.93 7.31
N SER A 55 2.11 -12.10 7.74
CA SER A 55 2.47 -12.63 9.04
C SER A 55 2.57 -14.15 9.02
N GLY A 56 3.67 -14.68 9.58
CA GLY A 56 3.92 -16.13 9.61
C GLY A 56 2.87 -17.00 10.33
N ASN A 57 1.79 -16.42 10.85
CA ASN A 57 0.60 -17.15 11.30
C ASN A 57 -0.66 -16.50 10.70
N LEU A 58 -1.35 -17.21 9.81
CA LEU A 58 -2.58 -16.78 9.14
C LEU A 58 -3.65 -16.24 10.12
N ARG A 59 -3.72 -16.77 11.35
CA ARG A 59 -4.67 -16.30 12.37
C ARG A 59 -4.31 -14.92 12.94
N ASN A 60 -3.03 -14.55 12.93
CA ASN A 60 -2.54 -13.24 13.37
C ASN A 60 -2.47 -12.22 12.23
N GLU A 61 -2.63 -12.62 10.96
CA GLU A 61 -2.71 -11.70 9.82
C GLU A 61 -3.97 -10.83 9.89
N ILE A 62 -5.07 -11.37 10.43
CA ILE A 62 -6.36 -10.67 10.56
C ILE A 62 -6.29 -9.52 11.59
N SER A 63 -5.40 -9.59 12.58
CA SER A 63 -5.26 -8.57 13.64
C SER A 63 -4.14 -7.57 13.38
N LYS A 64 -3.33 -7.76 12.33
CA LYS A 64 -2.22 -6.87 11.99
C LYS A 64 -2.68 -5.76 11.05
N GLY A 65 -1.98 -4.64 11.10
CA GLY A 65 -2.37 -3.41 10.42
C GLY A 65 -2.60 -3.59 8.92
N GLN A 66 -3.30 -2.61 8.34
CA GLN A 66 -3.61 -2.56 6.93
C GLN A 66 -3.17 -1.21 6.37
N LYS A 67 -2.69 -1.19 5.14
CA LYS A 67 -2.55 0.05 4.37
C LYS A 67 -3.73 0.16 3.42
N ILE A 68 -4.12 1.40 3.13
CA ILE A 68 -5.18 1.70 2.15
C ILE A 68 -4.58 2.57 1.06
N TYR A 69 -4.75 2.13 -0.18
CA TYR A 69 -4.27 2.81 -1.38
C TYR A 69 -5.45 3.13 -2.29
N PHE A 70 -5.23 4.07 -3.21
CA PHE A 70 -6.20 4.47 -4.22
C PHE A 70 -5.93 3.72 -5.53
N ASN A 71 -6.99 3.29 -6.22
CA ASN A 71 -6.82 2.68 -7.54
C ASN A 71 -6.35 3.70 -8.60
N ASP A 72 -6.65 4.97 -8.37
CA ASP A 72 -6.32 6.10 -9.25
C ASP A 72 -5.78 7.29 -8.43
N LEU A 73 -4.54 7.71 -8.76
CA LEU A 73 -3.89 8.84 -8.09
C LEU A 73 -4.45 10.21 -8.50
N GLY A 74 -5.07 10.32 -9.67
CA GLY A 74 -5.82 11.49 -10.11
C GLY A 74 -7.04 11.72 -9.21
N ILE A 75 -7.81 10.67 -8.91
CA ILE A 75 -8.91 10.74 -7.94
C ILE A 75 -8.39 11.18 -6.57
N ARG A 76 -7.34 10.51 -6.07
CA ARG A 76 -6.70 10.87 -4.79
C ARG A 76 -6.30 12.35 -4.75
N ASN A 77 -5.63 12.82 -5.80
CA ASN A 77 -5.16 14.21 -5.89
C ASN A 77 -6.30 15.22 -6.00
N ALA A 78 -7.40 14.87 -6.67
CA ALA A 78 -8.60 15.69 -6.75
C ALA A 78 -9.25 15.89 -5.36
N ILE A 79 -9.33 14.83 -4.55
CA ILE A 79 -9.90 14.87 -3.20
C ILE A 79 -9.16 15.87 -2.30
N ILE A 80 -7.83 15.94 -2.41
CA ILE A 80 -7.00 16.87 -1.63
C ILE A 80 -6.69 18.18 -2.38
N GLN A 81 -7.26 18.37 -3.58
CA GLN A 81 -7.06 19.52 -4.47
C GLN A 81 -5.58 19.86 -4.70
N ASN A 82 -4.72 18.84 -4.81
CA ASN A 82 -3.29 19.04 -5.01
C ASN A 82 -2.86 18.40 -6.33
N PHE A 83 -2.72 19.24 -7.36
CA PHE A 83 -2.20 18.89 -8.68
C PHE A 83 -0.84 19.52 -8.96
N SER A 84 -0.15 19.99 -7.91
CA SER A 84 1.18 20.58 -8.04
C SER A 84 2.14 19.58 -8.71
N PRO A 85 3.11 20.06 -9.50
CA PRO A 85 4.11 19.20 -10.12
C PRO A 85 4.89 18.44 -9.04
N LEU A 86 5.34 17.21 -9.33
CA LEU A 86 6.01 16.34 -8.36
C LEU A 86 7.19 17.02 -7.65
N SER A 87 7.92 17.91 -8.34
CA SER A 87 9.05 18.67 -7.77
C SER A 87 8.65 19.60 -6.62
N ALA A 88 7.39 20.01 -6.54
CA ALA A 88 6.85 20.91 -5.50
C ALA A 88 6.06 20.16 -4.42
N ARG A 89 6.12 18.82 -4.40
CA ARG A 89 5.35 17.98 -3.48
C ARG A 89 6.23 17.31 -2.44
N ASN A 90 5.68 17.16 -1.23
CA ASN A 90 6.35 16.48 -0.13
C ASN A 90 5.97 14.99 -0.02
N ASP A 91 4.94 14.55 -0.75
CA ASP A 91 4.38 13.19 -0.69
C ASP A 91 4.77 12.34 -1.91
N VAL A 92 5.80 12.72 -2.67
CA VAL A 92 6.25 12.00 -3.88
C VAL A 92 6.55 10.53 -3.60
N GLY A 93 7.15 10.22 -2.46
CA GLY A 93 7.43 8.83 -2.08
C GLY A 93 6.15 8.00 -1.92
N ALA A 94 5.15 8.53 -1.22
CA ALA A 94 3.89 7.84 -0.98
C ALA A 94 3.03 7.74 -2.25
N LEU A 95 3.07 8.76 -3.13
CA LEU A 95 2.48 8.69 -4.46
C LEU A 95 3.14 7.59 -5.31
N TRP A 96 4.47 7.52 -5.30
CA TRP A 96 5.22 6.51 -6.04
C TRP A 96 4.90 5.10 -5.57
N GLU A 97 4.88 4.88 -4.26
CA GLU A 97 4.49 3.61 -3.64
C GLU A 97 3.07 3.19 -4.06
N ASN A 98 2.07 4.08 -3.91
CA ASN A 98 0.71 3.76 -4.36
C ASN A 98 0.68 3.46 -5.86
N PHE A 99 1.35 4.27 -6.69
CA PHE A 99 1.40 4.04 -8.13
C PHE A 99 1.90 2.62 -8.43
N CYS A 100 3.09 2.27 -7.93
CA CYS A 100 3.69 0.96 -8.18
C CYS A 100 2.81 -0.20 -7.71
N ILE A 101 2.23 -0.10 -6.50
CA ILE A 101 1.36 -1.15 -5.97
C ILE A 101 0.08 -1.26 -6.81
N SER A 102 -0.58 -0.14 -7.11
CA SER A 102 -1.82 -0.15 -7.90
C SER A 102 -1.61 -0.72 -9.31
N GLU A 103 -0.51 -0.35 -9.98
CA GLU A 103 -0.19 -0.87 -11.30
C GLU A 103 0.22 -2.35 -11.26
N ARG A 104 0.90 -2.80 -10.20
CA ARG A 104 1.26 -4.21 -10.04
C ARG A 104 0.02 -5.09 -9.80
N PHE A 105 -0.95 -4.63 -9.00
CA PHE A 105 -2.24 -5.30 -8.84
C PHE A 105 -2.97 -5.45 -10.17
N LYS A 106 -3.07 -4.35 -10.94
CA LYS A 106 -3.70 -4.35 -12.27
C LYS A 106 -2.99 -5.32 -13.21
N PHE A 107 -1.65 -5.29 -13.25
CA PHE A 107 -0.85 -6.19 -14.07
C PHE A 107 -1.09 -7.66 -13.71
N ASN A 108 -1.01 -8.02 -12.42
CA ASN A 108 -1.22 -9.40 -11.99
C ASN A 108 -2.62 -9.91 -12.36
N SER A 109 -3.65 -9.08 -12.17
CA SER A 109 -5.02 -9.40 -12.58
C SER A 109 -5.13 -9.59 -14.10
N ASN A 110 -4.63 -8.65 -14.89
CA ASN A 110 -4.70 -8.67 -16.35
C ASN A 110 -3.92 -9.84 -16.97
N GLN A 111 -2.85 -10.29 -16.32
CA GLN A 111 -2.05 -11.44 -16.76
C GLN A 111 -2.51 -12.78 -16.18
N GLY A 112 -3.60 -12.81 -15.41
CA GLY A 112 -4.07 -14.03 -14.76
C GLY A 112 -3.04 -14.64 -13.82
N ARG A 113 -2.25 -13.81 -13.12
CA ARG A 113 -1.22 -14.21 -12.17
C ARG A 113 -1.80 -14.16 -10.75
N PRO A 114 -2.32 -15.27 -10.20
CA PRO A 114 -2.76 -15.29 -8.82
C PRO A 114 -1.55 -15.17 -7.91
N VAL A 115 -1.49 -14.08 -7.14
CA VAL A 115 -0.49 -13.86 -6.10
C VAL A 115 -1.20 -13.36 -4.86
N ASN A 116 -0.71 -13.76 -3.68
CA ASN A 116 -1.14 -13.16 -2.44
C ASN A 116 -0.28 -11.93 -2.17
N ALA A 117 -0.94 -10.80 -1.92
CA ALA A 117 -0.34 -9.48 -1.87
C ALA A 117 -0.37 -8.90 -0.46
N TYR A 118 0.79 -8.45 0.03
CA TYR A 118 0.94 -7.94 1.40
C TYR A 118 1.92 -6.77 1.47
N PHE A 119 1.96 -6.08 2.61
CA PHE A 119 3.15 -5.37 3.09
C PHE A 119 3.72 -6.14 4.29
N TRP A 120 4.91 -5.79 4.78
CA TRP A 120 5.42 -6.38 6.03
C TRP A 120 6.02 -5.33 6.93
N ARG A 121 5.80 -5.49 8.24
CA ARG A 121 6.40 -4.65 9.27
C ARG A 121 6.84 -5.51 10.46
N SER A 122 8.04 -5.24 10.96
CA SER A 122 8.55 -5.84 12.19
C SER A 122 8.16 -5.04 13.44
N TYR A 123 8.30 -5.66 14.61
CA TYR A 123 8.13 -4.99 15.91
C TYR A 123 9.04 -3.75 16.06
N PHE A 124 10.24 -3.77 15.47
CA PHE A 124 11.19 -2.65 15.49
C PHE A 124 10.95 -1.64 14.35
N SER A 125 9.73 -1.60 13.81
CA SER A 125 9.30 -0.64 12.77
C SER A 125 10.15 -0.65 11.49
N LYS A 126 10.83 -1.76 11.19
CA LYS A 126 11.36 -2.02 9.84
C LYS A 126 10.25 -2.53 8.95
N GLU A 127 10.26 -2.12 7.70
CA GLU A 127 9.18 -2.34 6.74
C GLU A 127 9.70 -2.90 5.41
N VAL A 128 8.83 -3.61 4.70
CA VAL A 128 8.91 -3.92 3.28
C VAL A 128 7.60 -3.46 2.65
N ASP A 129 7.68 -2.58 1.65
CA ASP A 129 6.53 -1.84 1.12
C ASP A 129 5.49 -2.78 0.48
N TYR A 130 5.93 -3.77 -0.28
CA TYR A 130 5.05 -4.71 -0.97
C TYR A 130 5.68 -6.10 -1.12
N ILE A 131 4.86 -7.14 -0.97
CA ILE A 131 5.25 -8.54 -1.06
C ILE A 131 4.23 -9.28 -1.91
N GLU A 132 4.74 -10.10 -2.81
CA GLU A 132 3.98 -11.13 -3.50
C GLU A 132 4.42 -12.49 -2.99
N ASP A 133 3.46 -13.30 -2.55
CA ASP A 133 3.63 -14.73 -2.40
C ASP A 133 2.95 -15.43 -3.59
N LYS A 134 3.77 -16.09 -4.39
CA LYS A 134 3.33 -16.93 -5.50
C LYS A 134 3.84 -18.34 -5.28
N ASP A 135 2.92 -19.26 -4.96
CA ASP A 135 3.23 -20.68 -4.74
C ASP A 135 4.33 -20.93 -3.68
N GLY A 136 4.39 -20.08 -2.65
CA GLY A 136 5.40 -20.12 -1.59
C GLY A 136 6.69 -19.35 -1.90
N GLN A 137 6.86 -18.86 -3.12
CA GLN A 137 7.97 -17.99 -3.48
C GLN A 137 7.64 -16.53 -3.13
N ILE A 138 8.35 -16.02 -2.13
CA ILE A 138 8.25 -14.61 -1.71
C ILE A 138 9.09 -13.73 -2.64
N THR A 139 8.45 -12.69 -3.19
CA THR A 139 9.12 -11.55 -3.83
C THR A 139 8.78 -10.28 -3.06
N ALA A 140 9.80 -9.66 -2.48
CA ALA A 140 9.73 -8.41 -1.74
C ALA A 140 10.13 -7.22 -2.64
N PHE A 141 9.35 -6.17 -2.59
CA PHE A 141 9.54 -4.94 -3.35
C PHE A 141 9.69 -3.76 -2.40
N GLU A 142 10.66 -2.91 -2.69
CA GLU A 142 10.81 -1.59 -2.09
C GLU A 142 10.62 -0.52 -3.17
N PHE A 143 9.83 0.51 -2.87
CA PHE A 143 9.57 1.61 -3.79
C PHE A 143 10.37 2.85 -3.38
N LYS A 144 11.21 3.32 -4.30
CA LYS A 144 12.00 4.54 -4.14
C LYS A 144 11.95 5.34 -5.42
N TYR A 145 11.27 6.50 -5.41
CA TYR A 145 11.11 7.30 -6.63
C TYR A 145 12.45 7.63 -7.32
N SER A 146 13.46 8.03 -6.54
CA SER A 146 14.80 8.37 -7.05
C SER A 146 15.71 7.13 -7.10
N PRO A 147 16.44 6.92 -8.21
CA PRO A 147 17.35 5.78 -8.37
C PRO A 147 18.57 5.85 -7.45
N ASN A 148 18.90 7.04 -6.94
CA ASN A 148 20.02 7.25 -6.03
C ASN A 148 19.73 6.76 -4.60
N LYS A 149 18.46 6.48 -4.28
CA LYS A 149 18.09 5.94 -2.98
C LYS A 149 18.24 4.43 -3.01
N GLN A 150 19.25 3.94 -2.31
CA GLN A 150 19.43 2.51 -2.09
C GLN A 150 18.50 2.03 -0.98
N ALA A 151 18.05 0.79 -1.09
CA ALA A 151 17.35 0.08 -0.04
C ALA A 151 17.95 -1.31 0.11
N GLN A 152 17.88 -1.84 1.32
CA GLN A 152 18.32 -3.18 1.63
C GLN A 152 17.20 -3.90 2.35
N LEU A 153 17.00 -5.16 2.02
CA LEU A 153 16.04 -6.00 2.69
C LEU A 153 16.39 -6.07 4.19
N PRO A 154 15.45 -5.82 5.11
CA PRO A 154 15.71 -5.90 6.54
C PRO A 154 16.32 -7.26 6.92
N PRO A 155 17.43 -7.32 7.67
CA PRO A 155 18.08 -8.60 8.00
C PRO A 155 17.14 -9.60 8.67
N ILE A 156 16.25 -9.13 9.54
CA ILE A 156 15.25 -9.96 10.19
C ILE A 156 14.22 -10.53 9.20
N PHE A 157 13.86 -9.80 8.14
CA PHE A 157 13.00 -10.31 7.08
C PHE A 157 13.69 -11.45 6.34
N LYS A 158 14.96 -11.27 5.97
CA LYS A 158 15.77 -12.29 5.29
C LYS A 158 15.93 -13.58 6.13
N GLN A 159 15.98 -13.45 7.45
CA GLN A 159 16.03 -14.59 8.36
C GLN A 159 14.71 -15.36 8.42
N VAL A 160 13.57 -14.64 8.45
CA VAL A 160 12.23 -15.25 8.52
C VAL A 160 11.81 -15.86 7.19
N TYR A 161 12.15 -15.21 6.07
CA TYR A 161 11.81 -15.65 4.72
C TYR A 161 13.10 -15.91 3.91
N PRO A 162 13.85 -16.99 4.23
CA PRO A 162 15.04 -17.34 3.48
C PRO A 162 14.68 -17.64 2.03
N GLY A 163 15.45 -17.10 1.08
CA GLY A 163 15.18 -17.26 -0.36
C GLY A 163 14.19 -16.25 -0.95
N ALA A 164 13.72 -15.27 -0.17
CA ALA A 164 12.95 -14.16 -0.71
C ALA A 164 13.78 -13.38 -1.76
N ILE A 165 13.16 -13.13 -2.92
CA ILE A 165 13.72 -12.26 -3.95
C ILE A 165 13.46 -10.81 -3.51
N PHE A 166 14.47 -9.93 -3.60
CA PHE A 166 14.32 -8.52 -3.24
C PHE A 166 14.57 -7.61 -4.44
N LYS A 167 13.62 -6.71 -4.71
CA LYS A 167 13.64 -5.78 -5.82
C LYS A 167 13.47 -4.35 -5.33
N VAL A 168 14.30 -3.42 -5.83
CA VAL A 168 14.14 -1.98 -5.59
C VAL A 168 13.64 -1.32 -6.87
N VAL A 169 12.49 -0.68 -6.78
CA VAL A 169 11.77 -0.12 -7.92
C VAL A 169 11.77 1.41 -7.85
N ASN A 170 12.26 2.03 -8.92
CA ASN A 170 12.43 3.47 -9.07
C ASN A 170 11.96 3.97 -10.44
N ASN A 171 11.98 5.29 -10.62
CA ASN A 171 11.44 5.92 -11.83
C ASN A 171 12.20 5.58 -13.14
N THR A 172 13.35 4.92 -13.06
CA THR A 172 14.13 4.49 -14.24
C THR A 172 13.96 3.00 -14.58
N ASN A 173 13.55 2.16 -13.64
CA ASN A 173 13.45 0.70 -13.84
C ASN A 173 12.05 0.11 -13.61
N TYR A 174 11.04 0.94 -13.27
CA TYR A 174 9.73 0.41 -12.88
C TYR A 174 9.06 -0.45 -13.95
N ILE A 175 9.26 -0.14 -15.24
CA ILE A 175 8.67 -0.93 -16.31
C ILE A 175 9.22 -2.35 -16.28
N SER A 176 10.55 -2.48 -16.26
CA SER A 176 11.22 -3.77 -16.27
C SER A 176 11.03 -4.55 -14.96
N GLU A 177 10.74 -3.89 -13.83
CA GLU A 177 10.59 -4.59 -12.54
C GLU A 177 9.14 -4.96 -12.19
N LEU A 178 8.16 -4.12 -12.56
CA LEU A 178 6.75 -4.29 -12.20
C LEU A 178 5.93 -5.06 -13.22
N PHE A 179 6.38 -5.19 -14.46
CA PHE A 179 5.58 -5.79 -15.54
C PHE A 179 6.22 -7.05 -16.14
N ILE A 180 6.88 -7.84 -15.27
CA ILE A 180 7.35 -9.23 -15.54
C ILE A 180 6.26 -10.37 -15.27
#